data_AF-A0A550GQV4-F1
#
_entry.id   AF-A0A550GQV4-F1
#
_cell.length_a   1.000
_cell.length_b   1.000
_cell.length_c   1.000
_cell.angle_alpha   90.00
_cell.angle_beta   90.00
_cell.angle_gamma   90.00
#
_symmetry.space_group_name_H-M   'P 1'
#
loop_
_entity.id
_entity.type
_entity.pdbx_description
1 polymer ?
#
loop_
_entity_poly.entity_id
_entity_poly.type
_entity_poly.pdbx_seq_one_letter_code
_entity_poly.pdbx_strand_id
1 'polypeptide(L)'
;MQVLKLGGSVITVKDRPMTPDTDNISRLCEEVKAAWPTPLVIVHGGGSYGHPVAKKYGIAEGFTSERQVLGFTRTHQAMVALNTIIVDTLLDLGVPTMSLSPST
;
A
#
# COMPACT_ATOMS: atom_id res chain seq x y z
N MET A 1 -4.89 -1.56 -21.65
CA MET A 1 -4.90 -1.24 -20.22
C MET A 1 -4.51 -2.49 -19.46
N GLN A 2 -3.51 -2.41 -18.61
CA GLN A 2 -3.03 -3.51 -17.78
C GLN A 2 -3.28 -3.21 -16.30
N VAL A 3 -3.34 -4.26 -15.48
CA VAL A 3 -3.43 -4.14 -14.03
C VAL A 3 -2.27 -4.91 -13.41
N LEU A 4 -1.44 -4.23 -12.64
CA LEU A 4 -0.30 -4.80 -11.93
C LEU A 4 -0.59 -4.81 -10.43
N LYS A 5 -0.45 -5.98 -9.79
CA LYS A 5 -0.58 -6.09 -8.34
C LYS A 5 0.79 -6.28 -7.67
N LEU A 6 1.17 -5.30 -6.84
CA LEU A 6 2.34 -5.39 -5.95
C LEU A 6 1.92 -6.06 -4.64
N GLY A 7 2.35 -7.31 -4.44
CA GLY A 7 2.07 -8.05 -3.22
C GLY A 7 2.72 -7.39 -2.00
N GLY A 8 1.98 -7.23 -0.89
CA GLY A 8 2.51 -6.62 0.34
C GLY A 8 3.75 -7.33 0.89
N SER A 9 3.94 -8.62 0.61
CA SER A 9 5.14 -9.38 0.98
C SER A 9 6.40 -8.99 0.20
N VAL A 10 6.25 -8.32 -0.95
CA VAL A 10 7.37 -7.88 -1.80
C VAL A 10 7.76 -6.44 -1.47
N ILE A 11 6.79 -5.60 -1.11
CA ILE A 11 7.00 -4.17 -0.84
C ILE A 11 7.12 -3.83 0.65
N THR A 12 7.05 -4.82 1.55
CA THR A 12 7.21 -4.62 2.99
C THR A 12 7.95 -5.78 3.65
N VAL A 13 8.54 -5.52 4.82
CA VAL A 13 9.20 -6.53 5.64
C VAL A 13 8.18 -7.19 6.58
N LYS A 14 7.84 -8.45 6.32
CA LYS A 14 6.75 -9.18 6.98
C LYS A 14 6.82 -9.19 8.52
N ASP A 15 8.01 -9.37 9.08
CA ASP A 15 8.21 -9.55 10.52
C ASP A 15 8.48 -8.23 11.27
N ARG A 16 8.40 -7.08 10.58
CA ARG A 16 8.59 -5.76 11.17
C ARG A 16 7.42 -4.84 10.79
N PRO A 17 6.50 -4.56 11.72
CA PRO A 17 5.37 -3.67 11.44
C PRO A 17 5.84 -2.32 10.89
N MET A 18 5.04 -1.74 9.99
CA MET A 18 5.29 -0.41 9.43
C MET A 18 6.68 -0.27 8.78
N THR A 19 7.20 -1.34 8.19
CA THR A 19 8.54 -1.36 7.59
C THR A 19 8.44 -1.62 6.08
N PRO A 20 8.73 -0.62 5.23
CA PRO A 20 8.73 -0.78 3.79
C PRO A 20 9.99 -1.54 3.36
N ASP A 21 9.91 -2.26 2.25
CA ASP A 21 11.08 -2.78 1.54
C ASP A 21 11.44 -1.77 0.45
N THR A 22 12.25 -0.77 0.82
CA THR A 22 12.57 0.37 -0.05
C THR A 22 13.29 -0.05 -1.32
N ASP A 23 14.15 -1.06 -1.23
CA ASP A 23 14.94 -1.54 -2.37
C ASP A 23 14.02 -2.22 -3.39
N ASN A 24 13.10 -3.07 -2.93
CA ASN A 24 12.11 -3.68 -3.83
C ASN A 24 11.12 -2.65 -4.37
N ILE A 25 10.65 -1.69 -3.56
CA ILE A 25 9.76 -0.62 -4.04
C ILE A 25 10.45 0.18 -5.15
N SER A 26 11.69 0.63 -4.92
CA SER A 26 12.46 1.43 -5.88
C SER A 26 12.65 0.67 -7.20
N ARG A 27 13.16 -0.57 -7.15
CA ARG A 27 13.33 -1.43 -8.33
C ARG A 27 12.02 -1.63 -9.10
N LEU A 28 10.91 -1.94 -8.42
CA LEU A 28 9.61 -2.14 -9.06
C LEU A 28 9.09 -0.84 -9.72
N CYS A 29 9.32 0.32 -9.11
CA CYS A 29 8.93 1.60 -9.69
C CYS A 29 9.78 1.95 -10.93
N GLU A 30 11.07 1.58 -10.96
CA GLU A 30 11.91 1.70 -12.16
C GLU A 30 11.41 0.80 -13.30
N GLU A 31 10.99 -0.44 -13.00
CA GLU A 31 10.39 -1.34 -13.99
C GLU A 31 9.06 -0.79 -14.54
N VAL A 32 8.22 -0.19 -13.68
CA VAL A 32 7.01 0.53 -14.09
C VAL A 32 7.36 1.72 -14.99
N LYS A 33 8.39 2.49 -14.63
CA LYS A 33 8.87 3.62 -15.44
C LYS A 33 9.32 3.15 -16.83
N ALA A 34 10.04 2.05 -16.93
CA ALA A 34 10.49 1.49 -18.21
C ALA A 34 9.32 1.07 -19.12
N ALA A 35 8.16 0.71 -18.55
CA ALA A 35 6.95 0.35 -19.28
C ALA A 35 6.05 1.55 -19.65
N TRP A 36 6.32 2.75 -19.11
CA TRP A 36 5.56 3.97 -19.40
C TRP A 36 5.73 4.41 -20.88
N PRO A 37 4.68 4.86 -21.60
CA PRO A 37 3.36 5.28 -21.14
C PRO A 37 2.26 4.23 -21.28
N THR A 38 2.58 2.94 -21.16
CA THR A 38 1.54 1.89 -21.22
C THR A 38 0.44 2.16 -20.19
N PRO A 39 -0.85 2.19 -20.59
CA PRO A 39 -1.94 2.43 -19.65
C PRO A 39 -1.99 1.36 -18.56
N LEU A 40 -1.73 1.75 -17.31
CA LEU A 40 -1.51 0.87 -16.17
C LEU A 40 -2.33 1.31 -14.96
N VAL A 41 -2.95 0.33 -14.29
CA VAL A 41 -3.49 0.47 -12.93
C VAL A 41 -2.61 -0.35 -11.99
N ILE A 42 -2.13 0.26 -10.92
CA ILE A 42 -1.33 -0.41 -9.89
C ILE A 42 -2.21 -0.64 -8.66
N VAL A 43 -2.23 -1.88 -8.18
CA VAL A 43 -2.83 -2.26 -6.90
C VAL A 43 -1.72 -2.72 -5.99
N HIS A 44 -1.69 -2.31 -4.72
CA HIS A 44 -0.72 -2.82 -3.77
C HIS A 44 -1.40 -3.45 -2.54
N GLY A 45 -0.74 -4.46 -1.96
CA GLY A 45 -1.17 -5.04 -0.69
C GLY A 45 -0.76 -4.19 0.52
N GLY A 46 -1.33 -4.50 1.68
CA GLY A 46 -1.03 -3.77 2.92
C GLY A 46 0.20 -4.24 3.69
N GLY A 47 0.70 -5.45 3.42
CA GLY A 47 1.95 -5.93 4.01
C GLY A 47 2.03 -5.78 5.53
N SER A 48 3.18 -5.34 6.02
CA SER A 48 3.42 -5.05 7.44
C SER A 48 2.78 -3.75 7.95
N TYR A 49 2.12 -2.97 7.08
CA TYR A 49 1.37 -1.77 7.46
C TYR A 49 -0.08 -2.11 7.82
N GLY A 50 -0.79 -2.81 6.93
CA GLY A 50 -2.20 -3.12 7.10
C GLY A 50 -2.47 -4.26 8.09
N HIS A 51 -1.84 -5.43 7.89
CA HIS A 51 -2.20 -6.64 8.64
C HIS A 51 -2.04 -6.51 10.16
N PRO A 52 -0.93 -5.96 10.70
CA PRO A 52 -0.76 -5.87 12.15
C PRO A 52 -1.81 -4.95 12.81
N VAL A 53 -2.14 -3.83 12.17
CA VAL A 53 -3.12 -2.87 12.69
C VAL A 53 -4.53 -3.45 12.59
N ALA A 54 -4.92 -3.98 11.43
CA ALA A 54 -6.24 -4.59 11.25
C ALA A 54 -6.48 -5.76 12.22
N LYS A 55 -5.46 -6.62 12.43
CA LYS A 55 -5.52 -7.74 13.37
C LYS A 55 -5.65 -7.27 14.83
N LYS A 56 -4.93 -6.22 15.23
CA LYS A 56 -5.01 -5.64 16.58
C LYS A 56 -6.42 -5.16 16.97
N TYR A 57 -7.23 -4.79 15.99
CA TYR A 57 -8.59 -4.29 16.18
C TYR A 57 -9.67 -5.24 15.66
N GLY A 58 -9.34 -6.46 15.22
CA GLY A 58 -10.35 -7.43 14.74
C GLY A 58 -11.18 -6.91 13.55
N ILE A 59 -10.60 -6.10 12.65
CA ILE A 59 -11.37 -5.43 11.58
C ILE A 59 -12.04 -6.43 10.63
N ALA A 60 -11.40 -7.59 10.40
CA ALA A 60 -11.95 -8.64 9.53
C ALA A 60 -13.15 -9.37 10.14
N GLU A 61 -13.42 -9.21 11.44
CA GLU A 61 -14.50 -9.89 12.16
C GLU A 61 -15.86 -9.18 12.03
N GLY A 62 -15.92 -8.09 11.25
CA GLY A 62 -17.09 -7.21 11.16
C GLY A 62 -17.19 -6.24 12.34
N PHE A 63 -18.23 -5.40 12.35
CA PHE A 63 -18.41 -4.38 13.38
C PHE A 63 -19.11 -4.96 14.64
N THR A 64 -18.31 -5.21 15.66
CA THR A 64 -18.69 -5.78 16.96
C THR A 64 -18.39 -4.86 18.14
N SER A 65 -17.60 -3.79 17.94
CA SER A 65 -17.22 -2.85 19.01
C SER A 65 -16.87 -1.46 18.47
N GLU A 66 -17.25 -0.39 19.20
CA GLU A 66 -16.85 0.99 18.87
C GLU A 66 -15.33 1.20 18.80
N ARG A 67 -14.54 0.38 19.50
CA ARG A 67 -13.07 0.42 19.39
C ARG A 67 -12.59 0.18 17.94
N GLN A 68 -13.38 -0.51 17.13
CA GLN A 68 -13.07 -0.77 15.72
C GLN A 68 -13.21 0.47 14.85
N VAL A 69 -13.94 1.51 15.27
CA VAL A 69 -13.94 2.81 14.56
C VAL A 69 -12.53 3.41 14.58
N LEU A 70 -11.88 3.39 15.74
CA LEU A 70 -10.47 3.78 15.86
C LEU A 70 -9.56 2.81 15.10
N GLY A 71 -9.84 1.51 15.16
CA GLY A 71 -9.07 0.50 14.42
C GLY A 71 -9.11 0.68 12.91
N PHE A 72 -10.28 0.98 12.36
CA PHE A 72 -10.51 1.23 10.94
C PHE A 72 -9.72 2.45 10.49
N THR A 73 -9.85 3.58 11.20
CA THR A 73 -9.13 4.82 10.87
C THR A 73 -7.62 4.64 11.00
N ARG A 74 -7.12 3.91 12.01
CA ARG A 74 -5.68 3.60 12.15
C ARG A 74 -5.19 2.67 11.04
N THR A 75 -5.99 1.70 10.63
CA THR A 75 -5.66 0.79 9.51
C THR A 75 -5.58 1.58 8.21
N HIS A 76 -6.56 2.46 7.95
CA HIS A 76 -6.55 3.35 6.79
C HIS A 76 -5.29 4.23 6.77
N GLN A 77 -4.94 4.89 7.89
CA GLN A 77 -3.75 5.74 7.95
C GLN A 77 -2.45 4.95 7.71
N ALA A 78 -2.36 3.70 8.19
CA ALA A 78 -1.23 2.83 7.87
C ALA A 78 -1.15 2.52 6.37
N MET A 79 -2.30 2.24 5.73
CA MET A 79 -2.35 2.01 4.28
C MET A 79 -1.99 3.26 3.47
N VAL A 80 -2.43 4.44 3.90
CA VAL A 80 -2.06 5.72 3.29
C VAL A 80 -0.55 5.92 3.36
N ALA A 81 0.07 5.66 4.52
CA ALA A 81 1.52 5.81 4.66
C ALA A 81 2.32 4.93 3.68
N LEU A 82 1.91 3.67 3.50
CA LEU A 82 2.54 2.78 2.50
C LEU A 82 2.28 3.27 1.06
N ASN A 83 1.05 3.70 0.76
CA ASN A 83 0.68 4.23 -0.55
C ASN A 83 1.51 5.47 -0.90
N THR A 84 1.69 6.40 0.05
CA THR A 84 2.51 7.61 -0.14
C THR A 84 3.93 7.27 -0.58
N ILE A 85 4.58 6.29 0.05
CA ILE A 85 5.94 5.87 -0.34
C ILE A 85 5.99 5.44 -1.82
N ILE A 86 5.02 4.63 -2.26
CA ILE A 86 4.98 4.11 -3.64
C ILE A 86 4.69 5.25 -4.63
N VAL A 87 3.71 6.10 -4.32
CA VAL A 87 3.32 7.24 -5.17
C VAL A 87 4.46 8.22 -5.31
N ASP A 88 5.09 8.62 -4.20
CA ASP A 88 6.21 9.57 -4.21
C ASP A 88 7.39 8.99 -5.00
N THR A 89 7.71 7.70 -4.83
CA THR A 89 8.77 7.04 -5.62
C THR A 89 8.48 7.09 -7.13
N LEU A 90 7.24 6.87 -7.56
CA LEU A 90 6.86 6.97 -8.97
C LEU A 90 6.90 8.41 -9.49
N LEU A 91 6.45 9.38 -8.67
CA LEU A 91 6.51 10.80 -9.01
C LEU A 91 7.95 11.30 -9.15
N ASP A 92 8.84 10.86 -8.26
CA ASP A 92 10.28 11.17 -8.31
C ASP A 92 10.94 10.62 -9.59
N LEU A 93 10.45 9.48 -10.12
CA LEU A 93 10.85 8.93 -11.42
C LEU A 93 10.15 9.63 -12.62
N GLY A 94 9.33 10.64 -12.36
CA GLY A 94 8.57 11.38 -13.36
C GLY A 94 7.46 10.56 -14.01
N VAL A 95 6.87 9.59 -13.30
CA VAL A 95 5.65 8.89 -13.71
C VAL A 95 4.44 9.59 -13.08
N PRO A 96 3.54 10.22 -13.87
CA PRO A 96 2.40 10.96 -13.34
C PRO A 96 1.40 10.00 -12.69
N THR A 97 1.49 9.89 -11.37
CA THR A 97 0.77 8.88 -10.59
C THR A 97 -0.26 9.54 -9.68
N MET A 98 -1.47 8.97 -9.63
CA MET A 98 -2.55 9.39 -8.74
C MET A 98 -2.99 8.19 -7.91
N SER A 99 -3.16 8.37 -6.60
CA SER A 99 -3.68 7.33 -5.72
C SER A 99 -5.19 7.40 -5.53
N LEU A 100 -5.82 6.24 -5.38
CA LEU A 100 -7.21 6.10 -5.00
C LEU A 100 -7.31 5.15 -3.79
N SER A 101 -7.89 5.62 -2.70
CA SER A 101 -8.13 4.78 -1.52
C SER A 101 -9.51 4.11 -1.64
N PRO A 102 -9.63 2.78 -1.44
CA PRO A 102 -10.92 2.09 -1.47
C PRO A 102 -11.86 2.48 -0.33
N SER A 103 -11.34 3.03 0.77
CA SER A 103 -12.10 3.37 1.97
C SER A 103 -12.47 4.85 2.05
N THR A 104 -12.46 5.54 0.92
CA THR A 104 -12.83 6.97 0.78
C THR A 104 -14.21 7.11 0.17
#